data_AF-A0A2V8LNK3-F1
#
_entry.id   AF-A0A2V8LNK3-F1
#
_cell.length_a   1.000
_cell.length_b   1.000
_cell.length_c   1.000
_cell.angle_alpha   90.00
_cell.angle_beta   90.00
_cell.angle_gamma   90.00
#
_symmetry.space_group_name_H-M   'P 1'
#
loop_
_entity.id
_entity.type
_entity.pdbx_description
1 polymer ?
#
loop_
_entity_poly.entity_id
_entity_poly.type
_entity_poly.pdbx_seq_one_letter_code
_entity_poly.pdbx_strand_id
1 'polypeptide(L)'
;MKCAFSNELLALYVEGDLPAVDAELTATHLTGCEECRQFLDQLRERQSLLKSLRQETINPSSFAGMRREVLSRICDAQQTFGWAVKIERVLMLGFRRRGYAFAGLAIAAILSVSLLAQMRHALPEPHPSGAVFEGRDTLLRPEGYRQWVFVGASIGRESFHNVYINRPAYREYAKTGTFPEGTVMVREIASSKMKKEPGLDGVYEKEFIALEASVKDSSRFDGGWGFFDFTDNDGKMKAKAQALSDGTGCRSCHEERAETDHVFTQFYPVLRSARAEL
;
A
#
# COMPACT_ATOMS: atom_id res chain seq x y z
N MET A 1 6.21 23.79 -19.04
CA MET A 1 6.04 24.15 -20.47
C MET A 1 4.96 25.22 -20.57
N LYS A 2 5.06 26.14 -21.53
CA LYS A 2 4.05 27.20 -21.76
C LYS A 2 3.05 26.80 -22.84
N CYS A 3 3.38 25.81 -23.68
CA CYS A 3 2.43 25.15 -24.57
C CYS A 3 1.38 24.37 -23.76
N ALA A 4 0.10 24.50 -24.11
CA ALA A 4 -1.02 23.79 -23.48
C ALA A 4 -1.32 22.42 -24.11
N PHE A 5 -0.44 21.92 -24.98
CA PHE A 5 -0.59 20.60 -25.60
C PHE A 5 -0.36 19.49 -24.57
N SER A 6 -1.16 18.42 -24.63
CA SER A 6 -1.17 17.37 -23.61
C SER A 6 0.17 16.61 -23.54
N ASN A 7 0.73 16.54 -22.33
CA ASN A 7 1.95 15.78 -22.05
C ASN A 7 1.70 14.28 -22.17
N GLU A 8 0.49 13.83 -21.86
CA GLU A 8 0.05 12.44 -21.95
C GLU A 8 0.06 11.98 -23.41
N LEU A 9 -0.46 12.80 -24.33
CA LEU A 9 -0.40 12.50 -25.77
C LEU A 9 1.03 12.46 -26.28
N LEU A 10 1.89 13.40 -25.86
CA LEU A 10 3.31 13.38 -26.23
C LEU A 10 4.02 12.12 -25.71
N ALA A 11 3.72 11.68 -24.49
CA ALA A 11 4.30 10.46 -23.92
C ALA A 11 3.83 9.18 -24.66
N LEU A 12 2.55 9.09 -25.00
CA LEU A 12 2.00 7.95 -25.78
C LEU A 12 2.51 7.95 -27.22
N TYR A 13 2.72 9.13 -27.82
CA TYR A 13 3.29 9.26 -29.16
C TYR A 13 4.73 8.74 -29.23
N VAL A 14 5.53 8.94 -28.16
CA VAL A 14 6.94 8.49 -28.12
C VAL A 14 7.08 6.97 -28.24
N GLU A 15 6.20 6.20 -27.61
CA GLU A 15 6.24 4.73 -27.64
C GLU A 15 5.37 4.14 -28.78
N GLY A 16 4.67 4.99 -29.55
CA GLY A 16 3.83 4.56 -30.67
C GLY A 16 2.47 3.98 -30.26
N ASP A 17 2.01 4.29 -29.04
CA ASP A 17 0.79 3.75 -28.45
C ASP A 17 -0.48 4.59 -28.75
N LEU A 18 -0.34 5.66 -29.55
CA LEU A 18 -1.47 6.50 -29.93
C LEU A 18 -2.31 5.86 -31.06
N PRO A 19 -3.65 5.97 -31.00
CA PRO A 19 -4.52 5.72 -32.15
C PRO A 19 -4.10 6.58 -33.36
N ALA A 20 -4.28 6.06 -34.57
CA ALA A 20 -3.78 6.68 -35.81
C ALA A 20 -4.18 8.17 -35.98
N VAL A 21 -5.40 8.52 -35.59
CA VAL A 21 -5.93 9.90 -35.66
C VAL A 21 -5.17 10.83 -34.71
N ASP A 22 -4.94 10.39 -33.47
CA ASP A 22 -4.25 11.19 -32.45
C ASP A 22 -2.74 11.29 -32.74
N ALA A 23 -2.18 10.26 -33.36
CA ALA A 23 -0.79 10.26 -33.83
C ALA A 23 -0.57 11.31 -34.93
N GLU A 24 -1.48 11.43 -35.90
CA GLU A 24 -1.41 12.42 -36.97
C GLU A 24 -1.56 13.86 -36.45
N LEU A 25 -2.50 14.08 -35.53
CA LEU A 25 -2.67 15.37 -34.85
C LEU A 25 -1.42 15.78 -34.05
N THR A 26 -0.84 14.83 -33.34
CA THR A 26 0.38 15.05 -32.55
C THR A 26 1.58 15.32 -33.45
N ALA A 27 1.75 14.55 -34.53
CA ALA A 27 2.79 14.79 -35.53
C ALA A 27 2.69 16.18 -36.16
N THR A 28 1.46 16.59 -36.51
CA THR A 28 1.19 17.93 -37.06
C THR A 28 1.56 19.01 -36.06
N HIS A 29 1.16 18.87 -34.80
CA HIS A 29 1.51 19.83 -33.74
C HIS A 29 3.04 19.98 -33.55
N LEU A 30 3.77 18.86 -33.59
CA LEU A 30 5.22 18.84 -33.41
C LEU A 30 5.98 19.56 -34.53
N THR A 31 5.39 19.73 -35.72
CA THR A 31 6.01 20.54 -36.78
C THR A 31 6.08 22.03 -36.42
N GLY A 32 5.14 22.52 -35.61
CA GLY A 32 4.99 23.94 -35.27
C GLY A 32 5.42 24.33 -33.85
N CYS A 33 5.64 23.37 -32.95
CA CYS A 33 5.97 23.65 -31.55
C CYS A 33 7.38 23.18 -31.18
N GLU A 34 8.28 24.12 -30.87
CA GLU A 34 9.64 23.81 -30.42
C GLU A 34 9.68 23.27 -28.98
N GLU A 35 8.88 23.83 -28.05
CA GLU A 35 8.83 23.38 -26.65
C GLU A 35 8.43 21.90 -26.54
N CYS A 36 7.40 21.49 -27.28
CA CYS A 36 6.93 20.10 -27.27
C CYS A 36 7.95 19.15 -27.92
N ARG A 37 8.73 19.59 -28.92
CA ARG A 37 9.83 18.80 -29.48
C ARG A 37 10.95 18.58 -28.46
N GLN A 38 11.37 19.64 -27.77
CA GLN A 38 12.40 19.54 -26.72
C GLN A 38 11.95 18.61 -25.59
N PHE A 39 10.69 18.68 -25.17
CA PHE A 39 10.13 17.77 -24.17
C PHE A 39 10.13 16.31 -24.65
N LEU A 40 9.80 16.08 -25.92
CA LEU A 40 9.76 14.76 -26.52
C LEU A 40 11.17 14.14 -26.61
N ASP A 41 12.18 14.95 -26.91
CA ASP A 41 13.58 14.52 -26.91
C ASP A 41 14.08 14.20 -25.49
N GLN A 42 13.73 15.02 -24.49
CA GLN A 42 14.04 14.73 -23.08
C GLN A 42 13.37 13.43 -22.59
N LEU A 43 12.13 13.16 -23.01
CA LEU A 43 11.45 11.91 -22.70
C LEU A 43 12.15 10.70 -23.31
N ARG A 44 12.55 10.79 -24.58
CA ARG A 44 13.30 9.72 -25.28
C ARG A 44 14.63 9.43 -24.61
N GLU A 45 15.35 10.46 -24.19
CA GLU A 45 16.64 10.31 -23.48
C GLU A 45 16.46 9.64 -22.11
N ARG A 46 15.45 10.05 -21.34
CA ARG A 46 15.14 9.39 -20.05
C ARG A 46 14.73 7.93 -20.24
N GLN A 47 13.95 7.63 -21.27
CA GLN A 47 13.54 6.26 -21.59
C GLN A 47 14.71 5.42 -22.09
N SER A 48 15.62 5.97 -22.89
CA SER A 48 16.80 5.24 -23.37
C SER A 48 17.72 4.87 -22.20
N LEU A 49 17.91 5.77 -21.24
CA LEU A 49 18.65 5.53 -20.01
C LEU A 49 17.99 4.45 -19.12
N LEU A 50 16.67 4.47 -18.99
CA LEU A 50 15.93 3.41 -18.28
C LEU A 50 16.01 2.07 -19.01
N LYS A 51 15.93 2.07 -20.34
CA LYS A 51 16.03 0.85 -21.17
C LYS A 51 17.44 0.27 -21.12
N SER A 52 18.50 1.09 -21.07
CA SER A 52 19.88 0.60 -20.90
C SER A 52 20.11 -0.02 -19.51
N LEU A 53 19.56 0.57 -18.44
CA LEU A 53 19.59 -0.02 -17.09
C LEU A 53 18.84 -1.36 -17.03
N ARG A 54 17.73 -1.47 -17.76
CA ARG A 54 16.93 -2.70 -17.84
C ARG A 54 17.60 -3.82 -18.65
N GLN A 55 18.40 -3.47 -19.65
CA GLN A 55 19.06 -4.46 -20.52
C GLN A 55 20.15 -5.27 -19.79
N GLU A 56 20.68 -4.80 -18.67
CA GLU A 56 21.60 -5.59 -17.84
C GLU A 56 20.91 -6.68 -17.00
N THR A 57 19.58 -6.69 -16.89
CA THR A 57 18.91 -7.59 -15.91
C THR A 57 17.91 -8.58 -16.49
N ILE A 58 17.40 -8.45 -17.73
CA ILE A 58 16.33 -9.37 -18.17
C ILE A 58 16.36 -9.70 -19.67
N ASN A 59 16.56 -10.99 -19.98
CA ASN A 59 16.45 -11.55 -21.33
C ASN A 59 14.97 -11.58 -21.78
N PRO A 60 14.60 -11.05 -22.96
CA PRO A 60 13.23 -11.09 -23.48
C PRO A 60 12.63 -12.51 -23.57
N SER A 61 13.47 -13.54 -23.72
CA SER A 61 13.03 -14.94 -23.74
C SER A 61 12.45 -15.41 -22.40
N SER A 62 12.87 -14.80 -21.28
CA SER A 62 12.39 -15.12 -19.93
C SER A 62 10.90 -14.88 -19.75
N PHE A 63 10.29 -14.01 -20.58
CA PHE A 63 8.85 -13.72 -20.52
C PHE A 63 8.04 -14.33 -21.64
N ALA A 64 8.64 -15.15 -22.51
CA ALA A 64 7.92 -15.76 -23.63
C ALA A 64 6.74 -16.62 -23.14
N GLY A 65 6.90 -17.32 -22.01
CA GLY A 65 5.82 -18.09 -21.38
C GLY A 65 4.69 -17.21 -20.85
N MET A 66 5.04 -16.15 -20.11
CA MET A 66 4.07 -15.20 -19.57
C MET A 66 3.31 -14.45 -20.66
N ARG A 67 4.00 -14.01 -21.72
CA ARG A 67 3.38 -13.37 -22.88
C ARG A 67 2.39 -14.30 -23.57
N ARG A 68 2.73 -15.59 -23.74
CA ARG A 68 1.86 -16.58 -24.38
C ARG A 68 0.60 -16.84 -23.55
N GLU A 69 0.75 -16.93 -22.23
CA GLU A 69 -0.37 -17.10 -21.28
C GLU A 69 -1.29 -15.86 -21.26
N VAL A 70 -0.72 -14.65 -21.21
CA VAL A 70 -1.53 -13.42 -21.24
C VAL A 70 -2.29 -13.29 -22.55
N LEU A 71 -1.64 -13.57 -23.69
CA LEU A 71 -2.28 -13.50 -25.00
C LEU A 71 -3.37 -14.57 -25.18
N SER A 72 -3.22 -15.78 -24.63
CA SER A 72 -4.29 -16.79 -24.70
C SER A 72 -5.54 -16.34 -23.93
N ARG A 73 -5.36 -15.76 -22.75
CA ARG A 73 -6.47 -15.21 -21.95
C ARG A 73 -7.18 -14.05 -22.64
N ILE A 74 -6.46 -13.20 -23.36
CA ILE A 74 -7.07 -12.10 -24.13
C ILE A 74 -7.88 -12.63 -25.31
N CYS A 75 -7.36 -13.63 -26.04
CA CYS A 75 -8.09 -14.26 -27.14
C CYS A 75 -9.34 -15.02 -26.65
N ASP A 76 -9.25 -15.74 -25.53
CA ASP A 76 -10.40 -16.41 -24.90
C ASP A 76 -11.44 -15.40 -24.41
N ALA A 77 -10.99 -14.27 -23.84
CA ALA A 77 -11.87 -13.17 -23.47
C ALA A 77 -12.62 -12.58 -24.69
N GLN A 78 -11.98 -12.47 -25.86
CA GLN A 78 -12.67 -12.01 -27.07
C GLN A 78 -13.68 -13.03 -27.61
N GLN A 79 -13.38 -14.34 -27.57
CA GLN A 79 -14.36 -15.37 -27.98
C GLN A 79 -15.56 -15.44 -27.03
N THR A 80 -15.35 -15.21 -25.73
CA THR A 80 -16.44 -15.13 -24.75
C THR A 80 -17.27 -13.85 -24.85
N PHE A 81 -16.92 -12.86 -25.69
CA PHE A 81 -17.84 -11.75 -26.00
C PHE A 81 -18.74 -12.04 -27.22
N GLY A 82 -18.42 -13.05 -28.04
CA GLY A 82 -19.19 -13.41 -29.24
C GLY A 82 -20.55 -14.05 -28.97
N TRP A 83 -20.73 -14.72 -27.82
CA TRP A 83 -22.03 -15.31 -27.42
C TRP A 83 -22.97 -14.27 -26.80
N ALA A 84 -22.45 -13.25 -26.12
CA ALA A 84 -23.23 -12.16 -25.53
C ALA A 84 -24.01 -11.37 -26.59
N VAL A 85 -23.39 -11.13 -27.76
CA VAL A 85 -24.05 -10.46 -28.91
C VAL A 85 -25.16 -11.32 -29.53
N LYS A 86 -25.08 -12.66 -29.44
CA LYS A 86 -26.16 -13.55 -29.90
C LYS A 86 -27.35 -13.57 -28.93
N ILE A 87 -27.12 -13.42 -27.63
CA ILE A 87 -28.17 -13.36 -26.62
C ILE A 87 -28.97 -12.06 -26.70
N GLU A 88 -28.32 -10.93 -26.99
CA GLU A 88 -29.01 -9.65 -27.22
C GLU A 88 -30.06 -9.76 -28.34
N ARG A 89 -29.74 -10.46 -29.44
CA ARG A 89 -30.72 -10.69 -30.53
C ARG A 89 -31.89 -11.57 -30.11
N VAL A 90 -31.68 -12.55 -29.24
CA VAL A 90 -32.74 -13.45 -28.74
C VAL A 90 -33.62 -12.74 -27.71
N LEU A 91 -33.04 -11.92 -26.83
CA LEU A 91 -33.77 -11.12 -25.84
C LEU A 91 -34.64 -10.04 -26.50
N MET A 92 -34.15 -9.37 -27.55
CA MET A 92 -34.93 -8.39 -28.31
C MET A 92 -36.18 -8.99 -28.97
N LEU A 93 -36.15 -10.26 -29.38
CA LEU A 93 -37.31 -10.99 -29.90
C LEU A 93 -38.30 -11.40 -28.78
N GLY A 94 -37.81 -11.68 -27.56
CA GLY A 94 -38.63 -12.00 -26.39
C GLY A 94 -39.33 -10.80 -25.74
N PHE A 95 -38.77 -9.59 -25.87
CA PHE A 95 -39.30 -8.36 -25.28
C PHE A 95 -40.56 -7.79 -25.96
N ARG A 96 -41.02 -8.39 -27.07
CA ARG A 96 -42.25 -7.97 -27.76
C ARG A 96 -43.55 -8.39 -27.03
N ARG A 97 -43.47 -9.21 -25.98
CA ARG A 97 -44.61 -9.56 -25.11
C ARG A 97 -44.44 -8.90 -23.73
N ARG A 98 -45.28 -7.90 -23.44
CA ARG A 98 -45.31 -7.09 -22.20
C ARG A 98 -45.26 -7.89 -20.88
N GLY A 99 -45.56 -9.20 -20.88
CA GLY A 99 -45.52 -10.04 -19.68
C GLY A 99 -44.12 -10.41 -19.16
N TYR A 100 -43.08 -10.40 -20.00
CA TYR A 100 -41.74 -10.88 -19.60
C TYR A 100 -40.79 -9.78 -19.10
N ALA A 101 -41.15 -8.50 -19.27
CA ALA A 101 -40.33 -7.36 -18.84
C ALA A 101 -40.17 -7.29 -17.31
N PHE A 102 -41.23 -7.61 -16.55
CA PHE A 102 -41.19 -7.61 -15.09
C PHE A 102 -40.36 -8.77 -14.51
N ALA A 103 -40.40 -9.94 -15.14
CA ALA A 103 -39.61 -11.10 -14.73
C ALA A 103 -38.10 -10.88 -14.97
N GLY A 104 -37.73 -10.24 -16.09
CA GLY A 104 -36.33 -9.90 -16.38
C GLY A 104 -35.73 -8.90 -15.39
N LEU A 105 -36.50 -7.89 -14.98
CA LEU A 105 -36.08 -6.88 -13.98
C LEU A 105 -35.88 -7.51 -12.60
N ALA A 106 -36.75 -8.42 -12.19
CA ALA A 106 -36.61 -9.13 -10.91
C ALA A 106 -35.34 -10.00 -10.88
N ILE A 107 -35.04 -10.73 -11.95
CA ILE A 107 -33.83 -11.57 -12.05
C ILE A 107 -32.56 -10.69 -12.04
N ALA A 108 -32.55 -9.58 -12.78
CA ALA A 108 -31.42 -8.65 -12.78
C ALA A 108 -31.16 -8.04 -11.40
N ALA A 109 -32.22 -7.70 -10.65
CA ALA A 109 -32.08 -7.22 -9.28
C ALA A 109 -31.49 -8.29 -8.35
N ILE A 110 -31.97 -9.53 -8.43
CA ILE A 110 -31.47 -10.66 -7.62
C ILE A 110 -29.99 -10.96 -7.93
N LEU A 111 -29.62 -10.98 -9.22
CA LEU A 111 -28.23 -11.18 -9.64
C LEU A 111 -27.33 -10.03 -9.19
N SER A 112 -27.80 -8.79 -9.24
CA SER A 112 -27.03 -7.61 -8.80
C SER A 112 -26.79 -7.65 -7.28
N VAL A 113 -27.80 -8.01 -6.49
CA VAL A 113 -27.66 -8.19 -5.04
C VAL A 113 -26.71 -9.34 -4.70
N SER A 114 -26.77 -10.44 -5.46
CA SER A 114 -25.90 -11.61 -5.26
C SER A 114 -24.44 -11.29 -5.61
N LEU A 115 -24.19 -10.54 -6.68
CA LEU A 115 -22.84 -10.09 -7.07
C LEU A 115 -22.25 -9.12 -6.04
N LEU A 116 -23.05 -8.17 -5.54
CA LEU A 116 -22.65 -7.27 -4.45
C LEU A 116 -22.33 -8.03 -3.15
N ALA A 117 -23.06 -9.10 -2.84
CA ALA A 117 -22.78 -9.95 -1.67
C ALA A 117 -21.47 -10.73 -1.85
N GLN A 118 -21.19 -11.26 -3.04
CA GLN A 118 -19.93 -11.95 -3.35
C GLN A 118 -18.72 -10.99 -3.28
N MET A 119 -18.86 -9.73 -3.73
CA MET A 119 -17.80 -8.73 -3.59
C MET A 119 -17.50 -8.36 -2.13
N ARG A 120 -18.51 -8.41 -1.23
CA ARG A 120 -18.29 -8.17 0.21
C ARG A 120 -17.48 -9.29 0.88
N HIS A 121 -17.61 -10.53 0.42
CA HIS A 121 -16.83 -11.66 0.93
C HIS A 121 -15.40 -11.74 0.36
N ALA A 122 -15.11 -11.02 -0.73
CA ALA A 122 -13.78 -10.96 -1.33
C ALA A 122 -12.89 -9.84 -0.74
N LEU A 123 -13.44 -8.97 0.11
CA LEU A 123 -12.62 -8.04 0.88
C LEU A 123 -11.99 -8.81 2.04
N PRO A 124 -10.65 -8.79 2.20
CA PRO A 124 -10.02 -9.31 3.40
C PRO A 124 -10.72 -8.71 4.62
N GLU A 125 -11.11 -9.55 5.58
CA GLU A 125 -11.61 -9.09 6.88
C GLU A 125 -10.70 -7.96 7.36
N PRO A 126 -11.23 -6.76 7.63
CA PRO A 126 -10.41 -5.66 8.09
C PRO A 126 -9.82 -6.06 9.44
N HIS A 127 -8.57 -6.54 9.45
CA HIS A 127 -7.81 -6.72 10.68
C HIS A 127 -7.95 -5.43 11.48
N PRO A 128 -8.34 -5.49 12.77
CA PRO A 128 -8.57 -4.31 13.58
C PRO A 128 -7.36 -3.39 13.47
N SER A 129 -7.53 -2.23 12.85
CA SER A 129 -6.45 -1.25 12.68
C SER A 129 -6.26 -0.40 13.94
N GLY A 130 -6.54 -0.96 15.12
CA GLY A 130 -6.57 -0.24 16.39
C GLY A 130 -6.41 -1.22 17.55
N ALA A 131 -6.17 -0.66 18.75
CA ALA A 131 -5.95 -1.45 19.95
C ALA A 131 -7.24 -2.18 20.38
N VAL A 132 -7.12 -3.46 20.73
CA VAL A 132 -8.21 -4.26 21.29
C VAL A 132 -7.82 -4.69 22.69
N PHE A 133 -8.59 -4.30 23.70
CA PHE A 133 -8.29 -4.58 25.10
C PHE A 133 -9.21 -5.66 25.67
N GLU A 134 -8.62 -6.57 26.45
CA GLU A 134 -9.33 -7.43 27.39
C GLU A 134 -9.36 -6.71 28.75
N GLY A 135 -10.53 -6.26 29.20
CA GLY A 135 -10.64 -5.47 30.43
C GLY A 135 -10.04 -4.06 30.30
N ARG A 136 -9.39 -3.58 31.37
CA ARG A 136 -8.92 -2.19 31.47
C ARG A 136 -7.56 -1.98 30.79
N ASP A 137 -6.61 -2.87 31.03
CA ASP A 137 -5.18 -2.63 30.79
C ASP A 137 -4.46 -3.79 30.07
N THR A 138 -5.18 -4.80 29.60
CA THR A 138 -4.59 -5.93 28.87
C THR A 138 -4.85 -5.80 27.38
N LEU A 139 -3.81 -5.55 26.60
CA LEU A 139 -3.87 -5.40 25.15
C LEU A 139 -3.78 -6.78 24.47
N LEU A 140 -4.70 -7.07 23.56
CA LEU A 140 -4.55 -8.19 22.63
C LEU A 140 -3.49 -7.84 21.60
N ARG A 141 -2.62 -8.81 21.28
CA ARG A 141 -1.51 -8.60 20.34
C ARG A 141 -2.04 -8.07 19.01
N PRO A 142 -1.53 -6.93 18.51
CA PRO A 142 -1.88 -6.44 17.18
C PRO A 142 -1.52 -7.50 16.13
N GLU A 143 -2.49 -7.95 15.35
CA GLU A 143 -2.26 -8.82 14.20
C GLU A 143 -2.34 -8.01 12.91
N GLY A 144 -1.62 -8.45 11.87
CA GLY A 144 -1.57 -7.73 10.59
C GLY A 144 -0.85 -6.37 10.62
N TYR A 145 -0.15 -6.01 11.71
CA TYR A 145 0.56 -4.73 11.84
C TYR A 145 1.62 -4.50 10.75
N ARG A 146 2.17 -5.56 10.16
CA ARG A 146 3.11 -5.44 9.02
C ARG A 146 2.48 -4.85 7.75
N GLN A 147 1.14 -4.73 7.72
CA GLN A 147 0.42 -4.01 6.67
C GLN A 147 0.09 -2.55 7.06
N TRP A 148 0.41 -2.15 8.29
CA TRP A 148 0.23 -0.76 8.73
C TRP A 148 1.30 0.14 8.12
N VAL A 149 1.30 1.43 8.48
CA VAL A 149 2.26 2.37 7.92
C VAL A 149 3.60 2.19 8.63
N PHE A 150 4.60 1.72 7.91
CA PHE A 150 5.99 1.73 8.39
C PHE A 150 6.49 3.17 8.50
N VAL A 151 7.10 3.52 9.63
CA VAL A 151 7.53 4.92 9.90
C VAL A 151 9.04 5.10 10.00
N GLY A 152 9.77 4.01 10.21
CA GLY A 152 11.22 4.02 10.26
C GLY A 152 11.79 2.73 10.82
N ALA A 153 13.07 2.51 10.51
CA ALA A 153 13.88 1.44 11.06
C ALA A 153 15.13 2.03 11.70
N SER A 154 15.61 1.38 12.76
CA SER A 154 16.89 1.67 13.38
C SER A 154 17.61 0.38 13.71
N ILE A 155 18.92 0.44 13.84
CA ILE A 155 19.73 -0.66 14.35
C ILE A 155 20.29 -0.28 15.73
N GLY A 156 19.88 -1.03 16.75
CA GLY A 156 20.52 -1.04 18.06
C GLY A 156 21.81 -1.87 18.04
N ARG A 157 22.46 -2.05 19.20
CA ARG A 157 23.80 -2.67 19.28
C ARG A 157 23.92 -3.99 18.49
N GLU A 158 22.87 -4.80 18.40
CA GLU A 158 22.84 -6.03 17.56
C GLU A 158 21.44 -6.40 17.02
N SER A 159 20.47 -5.48 17.00
CA SER A 159 19.09 -5.77 16.58
C SER A 159 18.45 -4.61 15.82
N PHE A 160 17.67 -4.94 14.79
CA PHE A 160 16.86 -3.99 14.07
C PHE A 160 15.55 -3.75 14.79
N HIS A 161 15.07 -2.51 14.74
CA HIS A 161 13.77 -2.10 15.24
C HIS A 161 12.97 -1.52 14.09
N ASN A 162 11.95 -2.23 13.65
CA ASN A 162 11.01 -1.80 12.62
C ASN A 162 9.75 -1.26 13.28
N VAL A 163 9.43 0.00 13.00
CA VAL A 163 8.33 0.68 13.69
C VAL A 163 7.19 0.95 12.72
N TYR A 164 5.98 0.63 13.18
CA TYR A 164 4.74 0.78 12.44
C TYR A 164 3.72 1.57 13.26
N ILE A 165 2.89 2.36 12.59
CA ILE A 165 1.76 3.09 13.19
C ILE A 165 0.46 2.66 12.52
N ASN A 166 -0.60 2.51 13.31
CA ASN A 166 -1.90 2.18 12.74
C ASN A 166 -2.40 3.24 11.75
N ARG A 167 -3.00 2.78 10.64
CA ARG A 167 -3.34 3.64 9.50
C ARG A 167 -4.23 4.86 9.83
N PRO A 168 -5.26 4.74 10.70
CA PRO A 168 -6.06 5.91 11.08
C PRO A 168 -5.24 6.99 11.79
N ALA A 169 -4.37 6.61 12.73
CA ALA A 169 -3.55 7.56 13.47
C ALA A 169 -2.51 8.23 12.57
N TYR A 170 -1.89 7.49 11.64
CA TYR A 170 -1.00 8.09 10.64
C TYR A 170 -1.68 9.21 9.85
N ARG A 171 -2.90 8.93 9.35
CA ARG A 171 -3.65 9.90 8.55
C ARG A 171 -3.99 11.16 9.33
N GLU A 172 -4.29 11.02 10.62
CA GLU A 172 -4.59 12.16 11.47
C GLU A 172 -3.32 12.94 11.84
N TYR A 173 -2.23 12.24 12.17
CA TYR A 173 -0.94 12.85 12.43
C TYR A 173 -0.44 13.64 11.22
N ALA A 174 -0.58 13.09 10.00
CA ALA A 174 -0.21 13.79 8.77
C ALA A 174 -0.99 15.09 8.56
N LYS A 175 -2.22 15.20 9.08
CA LYS A 175 -3.06 16.40 8.96
C LYS A 175 -2.84 17.42 10.07
N THR A 176 -2.46 16.97 11.26
CA THR A 176 -2.53 17.78 12.49
C THR A 176 -1.20 17.89 13.21
N GLY A 177 -0.20 17.10 12.83
CA GLY A 177 1.05 16.93 13.56
C GLY A 177 0.89 16.30 14.95
N THR A 178 -0.31 15.80 15.29
CA THR A 178 -0.65 15.31 16.63
C THR A 178 -1.11 13.85 16.58
N PHE A 179 -0.70 13.02 17.54
CA PHE A 179 -1.18 11.65 17.64
C PHE A 179 -2.58 11.63 18.30
N PRO A 180 -3.62 11.12 17.63
CA PRO A 180 -4.96 11.03 18.22
C PRO A 180 -5.04 9.92 19.28
N GLU A 181 -6.08 9.97 20.12
CA GLU A 181 -6.45 8.83 20.98
C GLU A 181 -6.70 7.57 20.14
N GLY A 182 -6.28 6.41 20.64
CA GLY A 182 -6.29 5.15 19.90
C GLY A 182 -5.13 4.98 18.92
N THR A 183 -4.11 5.85 18.97
CA THR A 183 -2.85 5.63 18.28
C THR A 183 -2.18 4.36 18.80
N VAL A 184 -1.75 3.49 17.89
CA VAL A 184 -0.98 2.30 18.21
C VAL A 184 0.34 2.34 17.44
N MET A 185 1.44 2.33 18.17
CA MET A 185 2.78 2.13 17.63
C MET A 185 3.19 0.69 17.90
N VAL A 186 3.75 0.01 16.90
CA VAL A 186 4.29 -1.35 17.04
C VAL A 186 5.77 -1.31 16.70
N ARG A 187 6.60 -1.83 17.59
CA ARG A 187 8.03 -2.01 17.38
C ARG A 187 8.32 -3.51 17.28
N GLU A 188 8.63 -3.92 16.06
CA GLU A 188 9.11 -5.26 15.74
C GLU A 188 10.64 -5.28 15.87
N ILE A 189 11.16 -6.23 16.63
CA ILE A 189 12.60 -6.39 16.85
C ILE A 189 13.06 -7.62 16.08
N ALA A 190 14.05 -7.45 15.22
CA ALA A 190 14.71 -8.51 14.48
C ALA A 190 16.20 -8.60 14.82
N SER A 191 16.72 -9.82 14.91
CA SER A 191 18.16 -10.04 15.02
C SER A 191 18.89 -9.53 13.78
N SER A 192 20.15 -9.13 13.97
CA SER A 192 21.00 -8.65 12.88
C SER A 192 22.01 -9.71 12.45
N LYS A 193 22.38 -9.68 11.16
CA LYS A 193 23.48 -10.49 10.60
C LYS A 193 24.35 -9.61 9.72
N MET A 194 25.63 -9.54 10.05
CA MET A 194 26.61 -8.88 9.19
C MET A 194 26.92 -9.77 7.99
N LYS A 195 26.97 -9.17 6.81
CA LYS A 195 27.37 -9.82 5.56
C LYS A 195 28.55 -9.05 4.98
N LYS A 196 29.61 -9.78 4.62
CA LYS A 196 30.83 -9.25 4.02
C LYS A 196 31.08 -9.94 2.69
N GLU A 197 30.37 -9.49 1.67
CA GLU A 197 30.44 -10.02 0.30
C GLU A 197 30.56 -8.81 -0.64
N PRO A 198 31.38 -8.87 -1.71
CA PRO A 198 31.55 -7.75 -2.63
C PRO A 198 30.20 -7.21 -3.15
N GLY A 199 29.90 -5.95 -2.86
CA GLY A 199 28.64 -5.29 -3.23
C GLY A 199 27.45 -5.53 -2.28
N LEU A 200 27.61 -6.36 -1.24
CA LEU A 200 26.61 -6.67 -0.21
C LEU A 200 27.18 -6.49 1.21
N ASP A 201 28.17 -5.63 1.36
CA ASP A 201 28.76 -5.30 2.66
C ASP A 201 27.75 -4.49 3.49
N GLY A 202 27.31 -5.07 4.61
CA GLY A 202 26.32 -4.41 5.45
C GLY A 202 25.82 -5.27 6.60
N VAL A 203 24.84 -4.73 7.33
CA VAL A 203 24.11 -5.43 8.37
C VAL A 203 22.68 -5.60 7.90
N TYR A 204 22.16 -6.82 8.02
CA TYR A 204 20.87 -7.20 7.48
C TYR A 204 20.00 -7.82 8.57
N GLU A 205 18.70 -7.61 8.47
CA GLU A 205 17.73 -8.30 9.31
C GLU A 205 17.74 -9.80 9.06
N LYS A 206 17.51 -10.57 10.13
CA LYS A 206 17.43 -12.02 10.07
C LYS A 206 16.15 -12.54 10.70
N GLU A 207 16.21 -13.03 11.94
CA GLU A 207 15.07 -13.63 12.62
C GLU A 207 14.30 -12.56 13.40
N PHE A 208 12.98 -12.61 13.36
CA PHE A 208 12.12 -11.91 14.30
C PHE A 208 12.39 -12.43 15.72
N ILE A 209 12.59 -11.53 16.69
CA ILE A 209 12.93 -11.90 18.07
C ILE A 209 11.95 -11.35 19.12
N ALA A 210 11.34 -10.18 18.89
CA ALA A 210 10.39 -9.63 19.85
C ALA A 210 9.40 -8.63 19.23
N LEU A 211 8.31 -8.38 19.96
CA LEU A 211 7.30 -7.40 19.58
C LEU A 211 6.88 -6.58 20.79
N GLU A 212 6.97 -5.27 20.66
CA GLU A 212 6.48 -4.32 21.64
C GLU A 212 5.40 -3.43 20.98
N ALA A 213 4.50 -2.89 21.80
CA ALA A 213 3.57 -1.88 21.35
C ALA A 213 3.42 -0.76 22.39
N SER A 214 3.08 0.44 21.91
CA SER A 214 2.55 1.51 22.75
C SER A 214 1.21 1.98 22.22
N VAL A 215 0.30 2.31 23.13
CA VAL A 215 -1.07 2.76 22.81
C VAL A 215 -1.35 4.07 23.52
N LYS A 216 -1.80 5.07 22.77
CA LYS A 216 -2.34 6.30 23.33
C LYS A 216 -3.80 6.09 23.72
N ASP A 217 -4.08 6.11 25.01
CA ASP A 217 -5.43 6.07 25.57
C ASP A 217 -5.43 6.75 26.95
N SER A 218 -5.69 8.06 26.95
CA SER A 218 -5.72 8.87 28.18
C SER A 218 -6.85 8.53 29.14
N SER A 219 -7.86 7.75 28.69
CA SER A 219 -8.91 7.24 29.57
C SER A 219 -8.48 6.00 30.36
N ARG A 220 -7.46 5.27 29.87
CA ARG A 220 -6.95 4.04 30.48
C ARG A 220 -5.68 4.26 31.29
N PHE A 221 -4.75 5.08 30.78
CA PHE A 221 -3.38 5.18 31.28
C PHE A 221 -3.06 6.58 31.81
N ASP A 222 -2.58 6.63 33.05
CA ASP A 222 -2.08 7.87 33.65
C ASP A 222 -0.81 8.30 32.91
N GLY A 223 -0.84 9.50 32.31
CA GLY A 223 0.20 9.97 31.38
C GLY A 223 -0.10 9.69 29.90
N GLY A 224 -1.28 9.17 29.58
CA GLY A 224 -1.80 9.10 28.21
C GLY A 224 -1.36 7.88 27.39
N TRP A 225 -0.29 7.19 27.78
CA TRP A 225 0.29 6.08 27.02
C TRP A 225 0.48 4.81 27.85
N GLY A 226 0.02 3.68 27.30
CA GLY A 226 0.31 2.34 27.80
C GLY A 226 1.40 1.67 26.96
N PHE A 227 2.29 0.91 27.60
CA PHE A 227 3.37 0.17 26.95
C PHE A 227 3.22 -1.33 27.18
N PHE A 228 3.50 -2.14 26.16
CA PHE A 228 3.20 -3.57 26.15
C PHE A 228 4.34 -4.34 25.52
N ASP A 229 4.72 -5.44 26.17
CA ASP A 229 5.68 -6.41 25.64
C ASP A 229 4.94 -7.73 25.33
N PHE A 230 4.98 -8.16 24.08
CA PHE A 230 4.35 -9.40 23.60
C PHE A 230 5.32 -10.58 23.52
N THR A 231 6.51 -10.46 24.08
CA THR A 231 7.49 -11.53 24.17
C THR A 231 7.66 -11.95 25.64
N ASP A 232 7.76 -13.25 25.91
CA ASP A 232 8.08 -13.75 27.25
C ASP A 232 9.59 -13.95 27.44
N ASN A 233 9.99 -14.35 28.65
CA ASN A 233 11.40 -14.56 28.99
C ASN A 233 12.07 -15.70 28.20
N ASP A 234 11.27 -16.59 27.60
CA ASP A 234 11.74 -17.69 26.75
C ASP A 234 11.76 -17.30 25.25
N GLY A 235 11.45 -16.03 24.92
CA GLY A 235 11.38 -15.54 23.55
C GLY A 235 10.12 -15.95 22.79
N LYS A 236 9.09 -16.48 23.47
CA LYS A 236 7.83 -16.87 22.83
C LYS A 236 6.88 -15.70 22.74
N MET A 237 6.11 -15.68 21.66
CA MET A 237 5.08 -14.68 21.42
C MET A 237 3.83 -14.93 22.25
N LYS A 238 3.40 -13.92 23.00
CA LYS A 238 2.17 -13.90 23.79
C LYS A 238 1.00 -13.39 22.95
N ALA A 239 -0.18 -13.97 23.13
CA ALA A 239 -1.40 -13.51 22.45
C ALA A 239 -1.95 -12.19 23.02
N LYS A 240 -1.59 -11.86 24.26
CA LYS A 240 -2.00 -10.66 24.98
C LYS A 240 -0.91 -10.23 25.96
N ALA A 241 -0.91 -8.95 26.34
CA ALA A 241 0.04 -8.37 27.27
C ALA A 241 -0.68 -7.36 28.17
N GLN A 242 -0.43 -7.42 29.47
CA GLN A 242 -0.84 -6.36 30.40
C GLN A 242 0.09 -5.15 30.23
N ALA A 243 -0.43 -3.95 30.47
CA ALA A 243 0.37 -2.73 30.47
C ALA A 243 1.54 -2.87 31.46
N LEU A 244 2.73 -2.51 31.01
CA LEU A 244 3.92 -2.48 31.83
C LEU A 244 3.75 -1.43 32.93
N SER A 245 4.17 -1.77 34.15
CA SER A 245 4.16 -0.82 35.25
C SER A 245 5.21 0.27 35.03
N ASP A 246 5.00 1.42 35.67
CA ASP A 246 5.90 2.57 35.59
C ASP A 246 7.33 2.26 36.04
N GLY A 247 7.49 1.31 36.96
CA GLY A 247 8.80 0.87 37.45
C GLY A 247 9.68 0.23 36.38
N THR A 248 9.13 -0.14 35.21
CA THR A 248 9.92 -0.66 34.09
C THR A 248 10.73 0.44 33.37
N GLY A 249 10.38 1.71 33.56
CA GLY A 249 11.08 2.85 32.98
C GLY A 249 10.79 3.13 31.50
N CYS A 250 9.90 2.36 30.86
CA CYS A 250 9.51 2.61 29.47
C CYS A 250 8.90 4.01 29.31
N ARG A 251 7.90 4.33 30.14
CA ARG A 251 7.19 5.61 30.09
C ARG A 251 8.10 6.79 30.37
N SER A 252 8.89 6.75 31.44
CA SER A 252 9.79 7.86 31.81
C SER A 252 10.86 8.13 30.76
N CYS A 253 11.45 7.09 30.17
CA CYS A 253 12.42 7.26 29.07
C CYS A 253 11.78 7.90 27.84
N HIS A 254 10.57 7.47 27.48
CA HIS A 254 9.82 8.05 26.37
C HIS A 254 9.39 9.49 26.66
N GLU A 255 8.95 9.81 27.87
CA GLU A 255 8.56 11.17 28.28
C GLU A 255 9.76 12.13 28.23
N GLU A 256 10.93 11.70 28.71
CA GLU A 256 12.13 12.53 28.79
C GLU A 256 12.80 12.75 27.42
N ARG A 257 12.78 11.74 26.55
CA ARG A 257 13.67 11.69 25.36
C ARG A 257 12.95 11.68 24.02
N ALA A 258 11.66 11.37 23.98
CA ALA A 258 10.91 11.42 22.73
C ALA A 258 10.69 12.87 22.30
N GLU A 259 10.83 13.16 21.01
CA GLU A 259 10.65 14.53 20.50
C GLU A 259 9.17 14.95 20.47
N THR A 260 8.23 14.01 20.24
CA THR A 260 6.80 14.35 20.14
C THR A 260 5.96 13.34 20.92
N ASP A 261 5.31 13.79 22.00
CA ASP A 261 4.26 13.04 22.73
C ASP A 261 4.60 11.56 22.95
N HIS A 262 5.70 11.29 23.65
CA HIS A 262 6.19 9.94 23.96
C HIS A 262 6.56 9.08 22.74
N VAL A 263 6.60 9.63 21.53
CA VAL A 263 7.03 8.97 20.30
C VAL A 263 8.33 9.59 19.78
N PHE A 264 9.34 8.75 19.52
CA PHE A 264 10.66 9.18 19.05
C PHE A 264 10.67 9.64 17.58
N THR A 265 9.89 10.65 17.24
CA THR A 265 9.74 11.17 15.87
C THR A 265 11.06 11.62 15.25
N GLN A 266 12.08 11.94 16.04
CA GLN A 266 13.42 12.26 15.57
C GLN A 266 14.08 11.10 14.81
N PHE A 267 13.59 9.87 14.99
CA PHE A 267 14.07 8.67 14.28
C PHE A 267 13.11 8.17 13.20
N TYR A 268 11.94 8.80 13.03
CA TYR A 268 10.89 8.38 12.09
C TYR A 268 10.73 9.39 10.94
N PRO A 269 11.55 9.28 9.87
CA PRO A 269 11.53 10.25 8.77
C PRO A 269 10.18 10.32 8.04
N VAL A 270 9.42 9.23 8.00
CA VAL A 270 8.07 9.21 7.38
C VAL A 270 7.12 10.15 8.13
N LEU A 271 7.14 10.12 9.47
CA LEU A 271 6.31 11.00 10.29
C LEU A 271 6.78 12.46 10.20
N ARG A 272 8.10 12.71 10.23
CA ARG A 272 8.62 14.09 10.08
C ARG A 272 8.26 14.69 8.73
N SER A 273 8.33 13.91 7.66
CA SER A 273 7.97 14.37 6.31
C SER A 273 6.48 14.69 6.21
N ALA A 274 5.62 13.81 6.76
CA ALA A 274 4.18 14.06 6.80
C ALA A 274 3.80 15.33 7.57
N ARG A 275 4.55 15.68 8.63
CA ARG A 275 4.34 16.93 9.38
C ARG A 275 4.84 18.17 8.63
N ALA A 276 5.92 18.07 7.87
CA ALA A 276 6.53 19.20 7.17
C ALA A 276 5.67 19.73 6.00
N GLU A 277 4.63 19.00 5.60
CA GLU A 277 3.65 19.42 4.60
C GLU A 277 2.52 20.29 5.18
N LEU A 278 2.51 20.55 6.50
CA LEU A 278 1.58 21.43 7.22
C LEU A 278 2.13 22.85 7.37
#